data_AF-A0A2K9NMC3-F1
#
_entry.id   AF-A0A2K9NMC3-F1
#
_cell.length_a   1.000
_cell.length_b   1.000
_cell.length_c   1.000
_cell.angle_alpha   90.00
_cell.angle_beta   90.00
_cell.angle_gamma   90.00
#
_symmetry.space_group_name_H-M   'P 1'
#
loop_
_entity.id
_entity.type
_entity.pdbx_description
1 polymer ?
#
loop_
_entity_poly.entity_id
_entity_poly.type
_entity_poly.pdbx_seq_one_letter_code
_entity_poly.pdbx_strand_id
1 'polypeptide(L)'
;MKKTIIAILFSLSVTLFLTEAKAYVQNRTTSDSLVHWTNGIALLDIFVNSTNTQSLSSATVQSIAANSIAQWDGKSKISLRKNQTAGSGQTGLNEIYFSTDPSVFNGTGVVGVTQVYYKNNTGEIIEADILINDNFTFSTAVTEVNYLGNVLTHEMGHFLGLGHSQVNGSSMFYALSRGQNQISSDDKAGVYSIYPNGDSTKGSLNGKVVGGRSLISVFGVHVQAISLKTGQVAGSNISDYDGTFVIDGLDKNDKYYLYTSPIALVGLPNKYSNAHYDFCDNSKKYRGSFFQKCGSAGEGFPQSVSLNSSSVNVGNVTIRCGLDVPVEYMQNKNITPAGFDIQSSVMSGLGNAFVGFFSAQEMSQSGSADYFRMDLSGVSDWDAVGTGSLYAEFRILNQSFYSPFKANISVKRDSGTTNVTPKYIQESDGWLNLETVVRVPINRSLLSDNNFEITVTPESMEFPYFPNGLPYTKTDYFPSSGYFEDSLYFYLVSASIVRDNGNSTFSLVSSKEQVLTDNTQCTDANNTYALTDFTTKGTTSSGARKKDDGIACGTVDLNGGSGNGPGGFFIGLILSLILCHLTSSIIKQNKPKHIAR
;
A
#
# COMPACT_ATOMS: atom_id res chain seq x y z
N MET A 1 4.12 2.56 72.08
CA MET A 1 3.06 2.05 71.18
C MET A 1 3.15 2.80 69.86
N LYS A 2 3.20 2.06 68.74
CA LYS A 2 2.99 2.50 67.33
C LYS A 2 4.07 3.45 66.77
N LYS A 3 5.06 2.94 66.03
CA LYS A 3 5.08 2.78 64.55
C LYS A 3 4.75 4.10 63.83
N THR A 4 5.64 4.60 62.96
CA THR A 4 5.39 4.82 61.51
C THR A 4 6.59 5.50 60.83
N ILE A 5 7.32 4.68 60.03
CA ILE A 5 7.84 4.88 58.67
C ILE A 5 8.76 6.08 58.38
N ILE A 6 10.04 5.74 58.17
CA ILE A 6 11.03 6.51 57.40
C ILE A 6 10.67 6.36 55.92
N ALA A 7 10.33 7.45 55.24
CA ALA A 7 10.16 7.50 53.80
C ALA A 7 11.53 7.71 53.13
N ILE A 8 12.03 6.68 52.45
CA ILE A 8 13.19 6.78 51.56
C ILE A 8 12.67 7.25 50.19
N LEU A 9 13.05 8.46 49.79
CA LEU A 9 12.88 8.95 48.43
C LEU A 9 13.88 8.23 47.51
N PHE A 10 13.41 7.20 46.80
CA PHE A 10 14.08 6.70 45.60
C PHE A 10 13.54 7.47 44.39
N SER A 11 14.32 8.44 43.92
CA SER A 11 14.15 9.08 42.62
C SER A 11 14.50 8.05 41.54
N LEU A 12 13.52 7.26 41.13
CA LEU A 12 13.63 6.42 39.95
C LEU A 12 13.36 7.30 38.72
N SER A 13 14.43 7.88 38.18
CA SER A 13 14.42 8.51 36.87
C SER A 13 14.21 7.42 35.81
N VAL A 14 12.95 7.15 35.49
CA VAL A 14 12.54 6.36 34.32
C VAL A 14 12.83 7.20 33.08
N THR A 15 14.02 7.04 32.51
CA THR A 15 14.25 7.39 31.11
C THR A 15 13.41 6.44 30.26
N LEU A 16 12.23 6.91 29.83
CA LEU A 16 11.50 6.33 28.71
C LEU A 16 12.43 6.37 27.50
N PHE A 17 13.03 5.23 27.16
CA PHE A 17 13.54 5.02 25.81
C PHE A 17 12.32 4.97 24.92
N LEU A 18 11.99 6.11 24.29
CA LEU A 18 11.12 6.12 23.13
C LEU A 18 11.87 5.34 22.04
N THR A 19 11.54 4.06 21.88
CA THR A 19 11.85 3.37 20.64
C THR A 19 11.06 4.08 19.57
N GLU A 20 11.73 4.82 18.71
CA GLU A 20 11.11 5.43 17.54
C GLU A 20 10.49 4.30 16.72
N ALA A 21 9.15 4.20 16.75
CA ALA A 21 8.42 3.47 15.74
C ALA A 21 8.76 4.14 14.40
N LYS A 22 9.17 3.34 13.42
CA LYS A 22 9.69 3.84 12.14
C LYS A 22 8.69 3.55 11.04
N ALA A 23 8.64 4.46 10.07
CA ALA A 23 7.74 4.42 8.94
C ALA A 23 8.11 3.33 7.93
N TYR A 24 7.10 2.82 7.21
CA TYR A 24 7.23 1.78 6.17
C TYR A 24 7.71 0.42 6.68
N VAL A 25 7.52 -0.63 5.86
CA VAL A 25 8.15 -1.91 6.14
C VAL A 25 9.64 -1.74 5.87
N GLN A 26 10.40 -1.51 6.94
CA GLN A 26 11.85 -1.40 6.85
C GLN A 26 12.48 -2.76 7.14
N ASN A 27 13.58 -3.07 6.47
CA ASN A 27 14.34 -4.27 6.78
C ASN A 27 15.00 -4.11 8.14
N ARG A 28 14.94 -5.16 8.95
CA ARG A 28 15.50 -5.17 10.29
C ARG A 28 16.36 -6.39 10.50
N THR A 29 17.39 -6.22 11.32
CA THR A 29 18.29 -7.30 11.74
C THR A 29 17.57 -8.26 12.68
N THR A 30 18.20 -9.41 12.95
CA THR A 30 17.71 -10.35 13.99
C THR A 30 17.70 -9.77 15.41
N SER A 31 18.36 -8.62 15.63
CA SER A 31 18.31 -7.84 16.88
C SER A 31 17.41 -6.60 16.78
N ASP A 32 16.53 -6.56 15.78
CA ASP A 32 15.54 -5.50 15.53
C ASP A 32 16.11 -4.11 15.18
N SER A 33 17.42 -4.01 14.95
CA SER A 33 18.03 -2.79 14.41
C SER A 33 17.62 -2.59 12.94
N LEU A 34 17.31 -1.34 12.56
CA LEU A 34 17.04 -0.94 11.18
C LEU A 34 18.24 -1.26 10.27
N VAL A 35 18.01 -1.93 9.14
CA VAL A 35 19.02 -2.13 8.10
C VAL A 35 19.14 -0.86 7.26
N HIS A 36 20.32 -0.24 7.26
CA HIS A 36 20.55 1.03 6.56
C HIS A 36 22.03 1.22 6.20
N TRP A 37 22.33 1.99 5.17
CA TRP A 37 23.70 2.46 4.90
C TRP A 37 24.19 3.38 6.01
N THR A 38 25.49 3.30 6.34
CA THR A 38 26.08 4.07 7.43
C THR A 38 25.85 5.58 7.25
N ASN A 39 25.50 6.29 8.32
CA ASN A 39 25.12 7.71 8.28
C ASN A 39 26.19 8.67 7.72
N GLY A 40 27.47 8.27 7.69
CA GLY A 40 28.56 9.03 7.11
C GLY A 40 28.73 8.87 5.59
N ILE A 41 27.96 7.98 4.95
CA ILE A 41 28.01 7.78 3.50
C ILE A 41 27.07 8.78 2.83
N ALA A 42 27.66 9.70 2.08
CA ALA A 42 26.92 10.65 1.23
C ALA A 42 26.78 10.16 -0.22
N LEU A 43 27.63 9.24 -0.65
CA LEU A 43 27.67 8.74 -2.03
C LEU A 43 27.87 7.22 -2.03
N LEU A 44 27.01 6.51 -2.75
CA LEU A 44 27.16 5.08 -3.02
C LEU A 44 27.47 4.87 -4.50
N ASP A 45 28.58 4.19 -4.76
CA ASP A 45 28.92 3.69 -6.09
C ASP A 45 28.25 2.34 -6.31
N ILE A 46 27.59 2.19 -7.47
CA ILE A 46 26.89 0.97 -7.89
C ILE A 46 27.45 0.56 -9.26
N PHE A 47 28.01 -0.64 -9.36
CA PHE A 47 28.71 -1.13 -10.54
C PHE A 47 27.84 -2.10 -11.32
N VAL A 48 27.53 -1.76 -12.57
CA VAL A 48 26.61 -2.55 -13.40
C VAL A 48 27.38 -3.43 -14.37
N ASN A 49 27.24 -4.74 -14.23
CA ASN A 49 27.64 -5.74 -15.22
C ASN A 49 26.44 -6.07 -16.13
N SER A 50 26.60 -5.80 -17.42
CA SER A 50 25.53 -5.99 -18.40
C SER A 50 25.54 -7.36 -19.10
N THR A 51 26.45 -8.25 -18.73
CA THR A 51 26.56 -9.59 -19.33
C THR A 51 25.33 -10.40 -18.96
N ASN A 52 24.62 -10.93 -19.96
CA ASN A 52 23.38 -11.70 -19.80
C ASN A 52 23.25 -12.73 -20.93
N THR A 53 22.47 -13.78 -20.69
CA THR A 53 22.20 -14.86 -21.67
C THR A 53 21.01 -14.56 -22.58
N GLN A 54 20.23 -13.52 -22.27
CA GLN A 54 19.00 -13.13 -22.98
C GLN A 54 19.24 -12.21 -24.20
N SER A 55 20.50 -11.97 -24.58
CA SER A 55 20.88 -11.10 -25.69
C SER A 55 20.43 -9.64 -25.55
N LEU A 56 20.18 -9.16 -24.33
CA LEU A 56 19.97 -7.73 -24.07
C LEU A 56 21.28 -6.99 -24.36
N SER A 57 21.20 -5.91 -25.15
CA SER A 57 22.39 -5.14 -25.48
C SER A 57 23.00 -4.49 -24.23
N SER A 58 24.33 -4.43 -24.15
CA SER A 58 25.03 -3.78 -23.03
C SER A 58 24.54 -2.33 -22.86
N ALA A 59 24.41 -1.56 -23.94
CA ALA A 59 23.92 -0.19 -23.90
C ALA A 59 22.52 -0.08 -23.28
N THR A 60 21.62 -1.02 -23.62
CA THR A 60 20.25 -1.04 -23.09
C THR A 60 20.23 -1.33 -21.60
N VAL A 61 20.91 -2.39 -21.13
CA VAL A 61 20.99 -2.73 -19.70
C VAL A 61 21.58 -1.56 -18.91
N GLN A 62 22.66 -0.99 -19.42
CA GLN A 62 23.36 0.14 -18.80
C GLN A 62 22.49 1.40 -18.70
N SER A 63 21.61 1.62 -19.67
CA SER A 63 20.65 2.74 -19.69
C SER A 63 19.50 2.49 -18.72
N ILE A 64 18.89 1.30 -18.73
CA ILE A 64 17.80 0.94 -17.81
C ILE A 64 18.28 1.01 -16.36
N ALA A 65 19.45 0.45 -16.05
CA ALA A 65 20.02 0.52 -14.70
C ALA A 65 20.28 1.98 -14.26
N ALA A 66 20.78 2.83 -15.16
CA ALA A 66 20.96 4.25 -14.85
C ALA A 66 19.63 4.95 -14.54
N ASN A 67 18.58 4.67 -15.31
CA ASN A 67 17.25 5.23 -15.07
C ASN A 67 16.65 4.73 -13.75
N SER A 68 16.78 3.43 -13.44
CA SER A 68 16.31 2.84 -12.17
C SER A 68 17.05 3.43 -10.95
N ILE A 69 18.36 3.61 -11.04
CA ILE A 69 19.14 4.27 -9.97
C ILE A 69 18.70 5.74 -9.80
N ALA A 70 18.48 6.45 -10.92
CA ALA A 70 18.07 7.86 -10.90
C ALA A 70 16.68 8.10 -10.29
N GLN A 71 15.82 7.08 -10.23
CA GLN A 71 14.53 7.19 -9.52
C GLN A 71 14.72 7.49 -8.04
N TRP A 72 15.71 6.85 -7.42
CA TRP A 72 16.00 6.96 -6.00
C TRP A 72 16.97 8.09 -5.65
N ASP A 73 17.82 8.49 -6.60
CA ASP A 73 18.77 9.58 -6.41
C ASP A 73 18.07 10.92 -6.11
N GLY A 74 18.60 11.66 -5.15
CA GLY A 74 18.05 12.94 -4.69
C GLY A 74 16.72 12.86 -3.92
N LYS A 75 16.21 11.66 -3.61
CA LYS A 75 15.01 11.47 -2.76
C LYS A 75 15.32 11.43 -1.27
N SER A 76 16.60 11.31 -0.95
CA SER A 76 17.12 11.21 0.40
C SER A 76 18.47 11.93 0.49
N LYS A 77 19.16 11.86 1.64
CA LYS A 77 20.51 12.44 1.76
C LYS A 77 21.59 11.65 1.01
N ILE A 78 21.29 10.42 0.58
CA ILE A 78 22.24 9.56 -0.14
C ILE A 78 22.19 9.91 -1.62
N SER A 79 23.35 10.23 -2.19
CA SER A 79 23.55 10.28 -3.63
C SER A 79 23.96 8.92 -4.18
N LEU A 80 23.46 8.57 -5.36
CA LEU A 80 23.74 7.31 -6.03
C LEU A 80 24.49 7.55 -7.34
N ARG A 81 25.60 6.84 -7.54
CA ARG A 81 26.39 6.93 -8.77
C ARG A 81 26.55 5.58 -9.41
N LYS A 82 26.10 5.52 -10.66
CA LYS A 82 26.23 4.34 -11.50
C LYS A 82 27.59 4.31 -12.19
N ASN A 83 28.26 3.16 -12.11
CA ASN A 83 29.49 2.82 -12.82
C ASN A 83 29.28 1.54 -13.65
N GLN A 84 30.24 1.24 -14.54
CA GLN A 84 30.25 -0.01 -15.31
C GLN A 84 31.31 -0.95 -14.75
N THR A 85 31.04 -2.25 -14.79
CA THR A 85 32.01 -3.30 -14.44
C THR A 85 31.81 -4.52 -15.34
N ALA A 86 32.81 -5.40 -15.36
CA ALA A 86 32.69 -6.75 -15.89
C ALA A 86 32.71 -7.81 -14.76
N GLY A 87 32.81 -7.38 -13.50
CA GLY A 87 32.78 -8.23 -12.30
C GLY A 87 31.37 -8.71 -11.94
N SER A 88 31.31 -9.74 -11.10
CA SER A 88 30.06 -10.22 -10.49
C SER A 88 30.34 -10.86 -9.14
N GLY A 89 29.71 -10.37 -8.08
CA GLY A 89 29.89 -10.82 -6.70
C GLY A 89 31.27 -10.49 -6.12
N GLN A 90 31.88 -9.38 -6.54
CA GLN A 90 33.18 -8.92 -6.05
C GLN A 90 33.04 -8.31 -4.65
N THR A 91 33.76 -8.86 -3.67
CA THR A 91 33.73 -8.34 -2.30
C THR A 91 34.16 -6.87 -2.24
N GLY A 92 33.39 -6.08 -1.50
CA GLY A 92 33.64 -4.65 -1.30
C GLY A 92 33.14 -3.75 -2.42
N LEU A 93 32.44 -4.29 -3.42
CA LEU A 93 31.69 -3.53 -4.42
C LEU A 93 30.20 -3.78 -4.24
N ASN A 94 29.41 -2.79 -4.66
CA ASN A 94 27.98 -2.92 -4.79
C ASN A 94 27.65 -3.19 -6.25
N GLU A 95 27.30 -4.42 -6.61
CA GLU A 95 27.17 -4.81 -8.01
C GLU A 95 25.72 -5.09 -8.43
N ILE A 96 25.40 -4.77 -9.68
CA ILE A 96 24.19 -5.26 -10.38
C ILE A 96 24.65 -6.23 -11.45
N TYR A 97 24.20 -7.49 -11.41
CA TYR A 97 24.58 -8.50 -12.40
C TYR A 97 23.51 -9.58 -12.60
N PHE A 98 23.59 -10.28 -13.73
CA PHE A 98 22.71 -11.40 -14.07
C PHE A 98 23.27 -12.72 -13.52
N SER A 99 22.39 -13.59 -13.02
CA SER A 99 22.76 -14.93 -12.56
C SER A 99 21.72 -15.95 -13.02
N THR A 100 22.18 -17.14 -13.38
CA THR A 100 21.33 -18.30 -13.66
C THR A 100 21.28 -19.30 -12.50
N ASP A 101 22.03 -19.05 -11.41
CA ASP A 101 22.14 -19.96 -10.27
C ASP A 101 20.82 -20.04 -9.49
N PRO A 102 20.10 -21.17 -9.49
CA PRO A 102 18.82 -21.26 -8.78
C PRO A 102 18.97 -21.17 -7.25
N SER A 103 20.17 -21.43 -6.70
CA SER A 103 20.40 -21.40 -5.26
C SER A 103 20.35 -19.99 -4.66
N VAL A 104 20.52 -18.94 -5.47
CA VAL A 104 20.45 -17.55 -4.99
C VAL A 104 19.04 -16.98 -5.05
N PHE A 105 18.14 -17.58 -5.83
CA PHE A 105 16.78 -17.07 -6.06
C PHE A 105 15.71 -17.83 -5.26
N ASN A 106 16.06 -18.90 -4.55
CA ASN A 106 15.19 -19.64 -3.63
C ASN A 106 13.80 -20.04 -4.21
N GLY A 107 13.69 -20.21 -5.54
CA GLY A 107 12.44 -20.59 -6.20
C GLY A 107 12.40 -20.24 -7.70
N THR A 108 11.37 -20.74 -8.40
CA THR A 108 11.18 -20.56 -9.86
C THR A 108 10.37 -19.33 -10.23
N GLY A 109 9.87 -18.55 -9.26
CA GLY A 109 9.03 -17.36 -9.49
C GLY A 109 9.76 -16.03 -9.33
N VAL A 110 10.98 -16.06 -8.78
CA VAL A 110 11.75 -14.89 -8.33
C VAL A 110 12.53 -14.28 -9.49
N VAL A 111 12.25 -13.02 -9.82
CA VAL A 111 12.85 -12.34 -10.98
C VAL A 111 14.11 -11.54 -10.63
N GLY A 112 14.27 -11.20 -9.36
CA GLY A 112 15.40 -10.47 -8.82
C GLY A 112 15.58 -10.74 -7.32
N VAL A 113 16.80 -10.50 -6.83
CA VAL A 113 17.13 -10.54 -5.41
C VAL A 113 18.15 -9.45 -5.11
N THR A 114 17.98 -8.78 -3.97
CA THR A 114 19.04 -7.96 -3.38
C THR A 114 19.64 -8.67 -2.19
N GLN A 115 20.93 -8.97 -2.26
CA GLN A 115 21.71 -9.52 -1.16
C GLN A 115 22.35 -8.38 -0.38
N VAL A 116 21.99 -8.23 0.89
CA VAL A 116 22.52 -7.18 1.76
C VAL A 116 23.39 -7.80 2.84
N TYR A 117 24.62 -7.29 2.97
CA TYR A 117 25.54 -7.64 4.05
C TYR A 117 25.58 -6.51 5.06
N TYR A 118 25.23 -6.79 6.31
CA TYR A 118 25.15 -5.77 7.35
C TYR A 118 25.74 -6.23 8.69
N LYS A 119 26.06 -5.26 9.55
CA LYS A 119 26.43 -5.52 10.95
C LYS A 119 25.17 -5.81 11.74
N ASN A 120 25.03 -7.01 12.29
CA ASN A 120 23.77 -7.41 12.94
C ASN A 120 23.34 -6.48 14.10
N ASN A 121 24.28 -5.97 14.90
CA ASN A 121 23.97 -5.13 16.05
C ASN A 121 23.47 -3.72 15.68
N THR A 122 23.98 -3.13 14.60
CA THR A 122 23.63 -1.76 14.20
C THR A 122 22.69 -1.71 13.00
N GLY A 123 22.64 -2.78 12.20
CA GLY A 123 21.98 -2.81 10.90
C GLY A 123 22.73 -2.04 9.80
N GLU A 124 23.94 -1.54 10.07
CA GLU A 124 24.74 -0.85 9.07
C GLU A 124 25.11 -1.78 7.91
N ILE A 125 24.62 -1.45 6.71
CA ILE A 125 24.98 -2.10 5.46
C ILE A 125 26.45 -1.81 5.15
N ILE A 126 27.16 -2.87 4.81
CA ILE A 126 28.57 -2.88 4.44
C ILE A 126 28.71 -3.00 2.92
N GLU A 127 27.86 -3.83 2.31
CA GLU A 127 27.91 -4.23 0.91
C GLU A 127 26.51 -4.71 0.50
N ALA A 128 26.08 -4.41 -0.72
CA ALA A 128 24.85 -4.97 -1.25
C ALA A 128 24.93 -5.20 -2.76
N ASP A 129 24.49 -6.38 -3.19
CA ASP A 129 24.48 -6.80 -4.58
C ASP A 129 23.05 -7.05 -5.06
N ILE A 130 22.75 -6.64 -6.29
CA ILE A 130 21.48 -6.90 -6.97
C ILE A 130 21.71 -7.95 -8.04
N LEU A 131 21.05 -9.09 -7.87
CA LEU A 131 21.11 -10.23 -8.77
C LEU A 131 19.81 -10.29 -9.58
N ILE A 132 19.94 -10.29 -10.90
CA ILE A 132 18.82 -10.40 -11.83
C ILE A 132 18.74 -11.86 -12.30
N ASN A 133 17.55 -12.48 -12.22
CA ASN A 133 17.40 -13.87 -12.60
C ASN A 133 17.39 -14.03 -14.12
N ASP A 134 18.50 -14.50 -14.66
CA ASP A 134 18.73 -14.62 -16.10
C ASP A 134 18.01 -15.82 -16.73
N ASN A 135 17.26 -16.58 -15.93
CA ASN A 135 16.35 -17.63 -16.43
C ASN A 135 14.98 -17.07 -16.90
N PHE A 136 14.70 -15.78 -16.65
CA PHE A 136 13.49 -15.09 -17.13
C PHE A 136 13.78 -14.21 -18.32
N THR A 137 12.86 -14.10 -19.28
CA THR A 137 12.97 -13.14 -20.38
C THR A 137 12.47 -11.76 -19.96
N PHE A 138 13.35 -10.76 -19.95
CA PHE A 138 13.01 -9.37 -19.66
C PHE A 138 12.73 -8.55 -20.91
N SER A 139 11.76 -7.67 -20.80
CA SER A 139 11.48 -6.64 -21.79
C SER A 139 12.33 -5.40 -21.59
N THR A 140 12.45 -4.61 -22.66
CA THR A 140 13.04 -3.27 -22.67
C THR A 140 11.98 -2.19 -22.86
N ALA A 141 10.71 -2.57 -23.06
CA ALA A 141 9.59 -1.66 -23.20
C ALA A 141 9.03 -1.29 -21.82
N VAL A 142 9.08 0.00 -21.48
CA VAL A 142 8.68 0.53 -20.16
C VAL A 142 7.24 0.16 -19.77
N THR A 143 6.37 -0.02 -20.75
CA THR A 143 4.96 -0.31 -20.50
C THR A 143 4.70 -1.77 -20.14
N GLU A 144 5.67 -2.69 -20.26
CA GLU A 144 5.50 -4.13 -20.03
C GLU A 144 5.73 -4.56 -18.56
N VAL A 145 5.00 -5.59 -18.10
CA VAL A 145 5.14 -6.11 -16.71
C VAL A 145 6.57 -6.60 -16.47
N ASN A 146 7.13 -7.38 -17.41
CA ASN A 146 8.49 -7.92 -17.34
C ASN A 146 9.56 -6.92 -17.82
N TYR A 147 9.27 -5.62 -17.86
CA TYR A 147 10.28 -4.60 -18.12
C TYR A 147 11.41 -4.70 -17.08
N LEU A 148 12.66 -4.79 -17.54
CA LEU A 148 13.83 -4.91 -16.65
C LEU A 148 13.90 -3.76 -15.62
N GLY A 149 13.45 -2.57 -15.99
CA GLY A 149 13.45 -1.41 -15.10
C GLY A 149 12.45 -1.53 -13.95
N ASN A 150 11.38 -2.33 -14.06
CA ASN A 150 10.48 -2.61 -12.94
C ASN A 150 11.24 -3.35 -11.83
N VAL A 151 11.95 -4.42 -12.22
CA VAL A 151 12.76 -5.22 -11.30
C VAL A 151 13.91 -4.40 -10.72
N LEU A 152 14.70 -3.73 -11.55
CA LEU A 152 15.86 -2.97 -11.06
C LEU A 152 15.48 -1.82 -10.13
N THR A 153 14.35 -1.15 -10.38
CA THR A 153 13.89 -0.06 -9.49
C THR A 153 13.42 -0.60 -8.15
N HIS A 154 12.74 -1.77 -8.14
CA HIS A 154 12.34 -2.48 -6.93
C HIS A 154 13.56 -2.92 -6.09
N GLU A 155 14.49 -3.63 -6.72
CA GLU A 155 15.71 -4.11 -6.04
C GLU A 155 16.56 -2.96 -5.48
N MET A 156 16.56 -1.81 -6.18
CA MET A 156 17.24 -0.62 -5.69
C MET A 156 16.63 -0.09 -4.38
N GLY A 157 15.34 -0.30 -4.12
CA GLY A 157 14.76 0.02 -2.82
C GLY A 157 15.24 -0.92 -1.71
N HIS A 158 15.37 -2.22 -1.97
CA HIS A 158 15.97 -3.17 -1.03
C HIS A 158 17.43 -2.84 -0.73
N PHE A 159 18.19 -2.45 -1.75
CA PHE A 159 19.56 -1.98 -1.59
C PHE A 159 19.64 -0.77 -0.65
N LEU A 160 18.62 0.09 -0.65
CA LEU A 160 18.53 1.23 0.27
C LEU A 160 17.97 0.85 1.66
N GLY A 161 17.60 -0.40 1.89
CA GLY A 161 17.12 -0.90 3.19
C GLY A 161 15.58 -0.94 3.32
N LEU A 162 14.84 -0.67 2.26
CA LEU A 162 13.38 -0.80 2.25
C LEU A 162 12.97 -2.27 2.15
N GLY A 163 11.93 -2.64 2.87
CA GLY A 163 11.20 -3.90 2.66
C GLY A 163 10.06 -3.70 1.65
N HIS A 164 9.28 -4.76 1.44
CA HIS A 164 8.12 -4.68 0.55
C HIS A 164 7.01 -3.78 1.11
N SER A 165 6.39 -3.01 0.23
CA SER A 165 5.17 -2.25 0.52
C SER A 165 3.92 -3.07 0.21
N GLN A 166 2.82 -2.75 0.90
CA GLN A 166 1.48 -3.25 0.60
C GLN A 166 0.62 -2.24 -0.16
N VAL A 167 1.19 -1.08 -0.49
CA VAL A 167 0.51 -0.06 -1.29
C VAL A 167 0.44 -0.50 -2.74
N ASN A 168 -0.78 -0.54 -3.29
CA ASN A 168 -0.99 -0.83 -4.69
C ASN A 168 -0.29 0.22 -5.57
N GLY A 169 0.54 -0.21 -6.51
CA GLY A 169 1.33 0.67 -7.37
C GLY A 169 2.64 1.21 -6.77
N SER A 170 3.06 0.71 -5.61
CA SER A 170 4.42 0.96 -5.10
C SER A 170 5.47 0.18 -5.93
N SER A 171 6.62 0.81 -6.17
CA SER A 171 7.80 0.10 -6.70
C SER A 171 8.25 -1.01 -5.79
N MET A 172 8.02 -0.90 -4.49
CA MET A 172 8.32 -1.92 -3.48
C MET A 172 7.19 -2.94 -3.28
N PHE A 173 6.13 -2.93 -4.11
CA PHE A 173 5.15 -4.00 -4.06
C PHE A 173 5.79 -5.35 -4.46
N TYR A 174 5.54 -6.40 -3.67
CA TYR A 174 6.30 -7.66 -3.78
C TYR A 174 6.09 -8.41 -5.12
N ALA A 175 4.93 -8.21 -5.75
CA ALA A 175 4.60 -8.84 -7.02
C ALA A 175 4.95 -7.91 -8.18
N LEU A 176 5.58 -8.47 -9.22
CA LEU A 176 5.98 -7.72 -10.40
C LEU A 176 4.75 -7.16 -11.12
N SER A 177 4.70 -5.84 -11.31
CA SER A 177 3.63 -5.15 -12.03
C SER A 177 4.17 -4.03 -12.92
N ARG A 178 3.32 -3.52 -13.83
CA ARG A 178 3.65 -2.32 -14.62
C ARG A 178 3.83 -1.11 -13.69
N GLY A 179 4.58 -0.11 -14.13
CA GLY A 179 4.78 1.13 -13.38
C GLY A 179 5.82 1.05 -12.26
N GLN A 180 6.29 -0.14 -11.86
CA GLN A 180 7.27 -0.26 -10.76
C GLN A 180 8.63 0.38 -11.08
N ASN A 181 8.89 0.71 -12.34
CA ASN A 181 10.06 1.50 -12.75
C ASN A 181 9.99 2.99 -12.36
N GLN A 182 8.90 3.46 -11.75
CA GLN A 182 8.77 4.79 -11.15
C GLN A 182 8.39 4.65 -9.69
N ILE A 183 9.19 5.27 -8.81
CA ILE A 183 8.91 5.20 -7.37
C ILE A 183 7.66 6.01 -7.00
N SER A 184 6.79 5.38 -6.21
CA SER A 184 5.57 5.99 -5.70
C SER A 184 5.86 7.01 -4.59
N SER A 185 4.82 7.70 -4.12
CA SER A 185 4.95 8.59 -2.96
C SER A 185 5.27 7.81 -1.68
N ASP A 186 4.72 6.61 -1.55
CA ASP A 186 5.04 5.66 -0.47
C ASP A 186 6.54 5.36 -0.43
N ASP A 187 7.12 5.00 -1.57
CA ASP A 187 8.55 4.67 -1.69
C ASP A 187 9.47 5.85 -1.34
N LYS A 188 9.11 7.05 -1.81
CA LYS A 188 9.86 8.31 -1.53
C LYS A 188 9.88 8.63 -0.04
N ALA A 189 8.74 8.50 0.61
CA ALA A 189 8.61 8.79 2.01
C ALA A 189 9.23 7.66 2.88
N GLY A 190 9.24 6.43 2.35
CA GLY A 190 10.04 5.29 2.82
C GLY A 190 11.52 5.60 2.91
N VAL A 191 12.15 5.91 1.78
CA VAL A 191 13.60 6.19 1.75
C VAL A 191 13.96 7.44 2.55
N TYR A 192 13.08 8.46 2.57
CA TYR A 192 13.27 9.65 3.40
C TYR A 192 13.31 9.30 4.88
N SER A 193 12.44 8.40 5.35
CA SER A 193 12.39 7.99 6.77
C SER A 193 13.68 7.29 7.25
N ILE A 194 14.40 6.62 6.34
CA ILE A 194 15.70 5.99 6.64
C ILE A 194 16.82 7.04 6.55
N TYR A 195 16.79 7.88 5.52
CA TYR A 195 17.86 8.85 5.23
C TYR A 195 17.30 10.27 5.02
N PRO A 196 16.86 10.94 6.10
CA PRO A 196 16.31 12.29 5.99
C PRO A 196 17.39 13.26 5.50
N ASN A 197 17.01 14.15 4.57
CA ASN A 197 17.90 15.17 3.99
C ASN A 197 17.71 16.57 4.59
N GLY A 198 16.88 16.68 5.64
CA GLY A 198 16.60 17.96 6.30
C GLY A 198 15.61 18.86 5.55
N ASP A 199 14.88 18.32 4.57
CA ASP A 199 13.82 19.05 3.87
C ASP A 199 12.75 19.55 4.86
N SER A 200 12.76 20.85 5.11
CA SER A 200 11.85 21.52 6.05
C SER A 200 10.38 21.43 5.66
N THR A 201 10.07 21.09 4.40
CA THR A 201 8.70 20.87 3.92
C THR A 201 8.14 19.50 4.32
N LYS A 202 8.99 18.62 4.87
CA LYS A 202 8.60 17.27 5.30
C LYS A 202 8.23 17.20 6.78
N GLY A 203 7.22 16.39 7.09
CA GLY A 203 6.78 16.09 8.45
C GLY A 203 6.26 14.66 8.58
N SER A 204 5.80 14.32 9.79
CA SER A 204 5.31 12.98 10.12
C SER A 204 3.93 12.95 10.75
N LEU A 205 3.18 11.88 10.49
CA LEU A 205 1.99 11.45 11.23
C LEU A 205 2.36 10.29 12.13
N ASN A 206 1.87 10.29 13.37
CA ASN A 206 2.05 9.15 14.27
C ASN A 206 0.80 8.92 15.12
N GLY A 207 0.68 7.71 15.66
CA GLY A 207 -0.44 7.35 16.53
C GLY A 207 -0.31 5.92 17.00
N LYS A 208 -1.42 5.39 17.55
CA LYS A 208 -1.48 4.02 18.04
C LYS A 208 -2.75 3.33 17.54
N VAL A 209 -2.59 2.16 16.92
CA VAL A 209 -3.71 1.32 16.54
C VAL A 209 -4.17 0.49 17.73
N VAL A 210 -5.46 0.57 18.04
CA VAL A 210 -6.08 -0.09 19.19
C VAL A 210 -7.34 -0.87 18.80
N GLY A 211 -7.70 -1.84 19.64
CA GLY A 211 -8.93 -2.61 19.54
C GLY A 211 -9.51 -2.90 20.94
N GLY A 212 -10.83 -3.04 20.98
CA GLY A 212 -11.63 -3.25 22.17
C GLY A 212 -11.66 -2.06 23.14
N ARG A 213 -12.64 -2.08 24.04
CA ARG A 213 -12.85 -1.02 25.05
C ARG A 213 -11.67 -0.80 25.99
N SER A 214 -10.80 -1.80 26.12
CA SER A 214 -9.58 -1.72 26.93
C SER A 214 -8.40 -1.08 26.19
N LEU A 215 -8.60 -0.59 24.96
CA LEU A 215 -7.58 0.06 24.13
C LEU A 215 -6.34 -0.83 23.92
N ILE A 216 -6.58 -2.12 23.68
CA ILE A 216 -5.51 -3.10 23.49
C ILE A 216 -4.80 -2.78 22.18
N SER A 217 -3.47 -2.79 22.21
CA SER A 217 -2.64 -2.47 21.06
C SER A 217 -2.75 -3.54 19.99
N VAL A 218 -2.89 -3.15 18.72
CA VAL A 218 -3.03 -4.10 17.61
C VAL A 218 -1.74 -4.13 16.80
N PHE A 219 -1.08 -5.29 16.82
CA PHE A 219 0.11 -5.55 16.03
C PHE A 219 -0.23 -5.87 14.58
N GLY A 220 0.53 -5.34 13.62
CA GLY A 220 0.42 -5.77 12.23
C GLY A 220 -0.77 -5.17 11.49
N VAL A 221 -1.13 -3.92 11.76
CA VAL A 221 -2.15 -3.19 11.01
C VAL A 221 -1.49 -2.30 9.97
N HIS A 222 -1.90 -2.42 8.71
CA HIS A 222 -1.43 -1.54 7.65
C HIS A 222 -2.13 -0.19 7.76
N VAL A 223 -1.36 0.86 8.01
CA VAL A 223 -1.83 2.24 8.15
C VAL A 223 -1.33 3.05 6.95
N GLN A 224 -2.25 3.68 6.22
CA GLN A 224 -1.98 4.43 5.01
C GLN A 224 -2.40 5.88 5.20
N ALA A 225 -1.56 6.83 4.76
CA ALA A 225 -1.86 8.25 4.68
C ALA A 225 -2.14 8.64 3.22
N ILE A 226 -3.37 9.04 2.93
CA ILE A 226 -3.85 9.36 1.58
C ILE A 226 -3.90 10.87 1.42
N SER A 227 -3.13 11.40 0.48
CA SER A 227 -3.04 12.83 0.20
C SER A 227 -4.37 13.39 -0.31
N LEU A 228 -4.83 14.50 0.26
CA LEU A 228 -5.99 15.22 -0.26
C LEU A 228 -5.68 15.97 -1.57
N LYS A 229 -4.41 16.36 -1.79
CA LYS A 229 -3.98 16.99 -3.07
C LYS A 229 -4.01 16.01 -4.23
N THR A 230 -3.46 14.81 -4.04
CA THR A 230 -3.24 13.85 -5.15
C THR A 230 -4.27 12.74 -5.20
N GLY A 231 -4.92 12.42 -4.07
CA GLY A 231 -5.77 11.23 -3.93
C GLY A 231 -5.00 9.91 -3.90
N GLN A 232 -3.66 9.95 -3.79
CA GLN A 232 -2.80 8.77 -3.73
C GLN A 232 -2.29 8.54 -2.30
N VAL A 233 -1.90 7.30 -2.01
CA VAL A 233 -1.17 6.97 -0.77
C VAL A 233 0.18 7.70 -0.80
N ALA A 234 0.32 8.68 0.09
CA ALA A 234 1.54 9.45 0.25
C ALA A 234 2.57 8.72 1.13
N GLY A 235 2.10 7.80 1.94
CA GLY A 235 2.94 7.01 2.83
C GLY A 235 2.16 5.96 3.61
N SER A 236 2.87 4.94 4.07
CA SER A 236 2.28 3.85 4.83
C SER A 236 3.23 3.33 5.92
N ASN A 237 2.66 2.59 6.86
CA ASN A 237 3.40 1.86 7.89
C ASN A 237 2.60 0.65 8.36
N ILE A 238 3.27 -0.33 8.97
CA ILE A 238 2.61 -1.43 9.65
C ILE A 238 2.84 -1.25 11.15
N SER A 239 1.75 -1.21 11.93
CA SER A 239 1.83 -0.98 13.37
C SER A 239 2.68 -2.01 14.09
N ASP A 240 3.48 -1.55 15.06
CA ASP A 240 4.35 -2.40 15.87
C ASP A 240 3.56 -3.16 16.95
N TYR A 241 4.23 -4.03 17.72
CA TYR A 241 3.57 -4.88 18.72
C TYR A 241 2.85 -4.08 19.81
N ASP A 242 3.32 -2.86 20.08
CA ASP A 242 2.69 -1.90 20.99
C ASP A 242 1.63 -1.02 20.29
N GLY A 243 1.27 -1.37 19.06
CA GLY A 243 0.28 -0.70 18.22
C GLY A 243 0.75 0.62 17.63
N THR A 244 1.95 1.10 17.95
CA THR A 244 2.42 2.39 17.44
C THR A 244 2.69 2.34 15.95
N PHE A 245 2.46 3.46 15.28
CA PHE A 245 2.83 3.66 13.88
C PHE A 245 3.36 5.07 13.69
N VAL A 246 4.26 5.23 12.73
CA VAL A 246 4.76 6.52 12.27
C VAL A 246 4.79 6.49 10.75
N ILE A 247 4.34 7.56 10.10
CA ILE A 247 4.46 7.77 8.65
C ILE A 247 5.20 9.10 8.48
N ASP A 248 6.46 9.05 8.06
CA ASP A 248 7.34 10.22 7.90
C ASP A 248 7.53 10.58 6.42
N GLY A 249 8.17 11.71 6.11
CA GLY A 249 8.43 12.14 4.72
C GLY A 249 7.23 12.74 3.98
N LEU A 250 6.15 13.04 4.71
CA LEU A 250 4.91 13.62 4.20
C LEU A 250 5.05 15.14 3.98
N ASP A 251 4.35 15.71 2.99
CA ASP A 251 4.32 17.16 2.73
C ASP A 251 3.51 17.89 3.80
N LYS A 252 4.14 18.82 4.51
CA LYS A 252 3.50 19.65 5.55
C LYS A 252 2.36 20.52 5.02
N ASN A 253 2.39 20.88 3.74
CA ASN A 253 1.38 21.73 3.14
C ASN A 253 0.17 20.94 2.63
N ASP A 254 0.07 19.65 2.97
CA ASP A 254 -1.00 18.76 2.56
C ASP A 254 -1.82 18.30 3.78
N LYS A 255 -2.94 17.66 3.47
CA LYS A 255 -3.79 16.98 4.44
C LYS A 255 -3.91 15.53 4.06
N TYR A 256 -4.15 14.70 5.05
CA TYR A 256 -4.18 13.25 4.87
C TYR A 256 -5.42 12.63 5.47
N TYR A 257 -6.07 11.73 4.72
CA TYR A 257 -6.95 10.73 5.33
C TYR A 257 -6.11 9.55 5.79
N LEU A 258 -6.33 9.08 7.02
CA LEU A 258 -5.73 7.84 7.49
C LEU A 258 -6.68 6.67 7.22
N TYR A 259 -6.15 5.60 6.68
CA TYR A 259 -6.88 4.36 6.41
C TYR A 259 -6.12 3.17 6.99
N THR A 260 -6.81 2.35 7.75
CA THR A 260 -6.26 1.12 8.36
C THR A 260 -6.83 -0.10 7.67
N SER A 261 -6.01 -1.09 7.34
CA SER A 261 -6.44 -2.36 6.78
C SER A 261 -5.68 -3.54 7.37
N PRO A 262 -6.22 -4.77 7.28
CA PRO A 262 -5.44 -5.97 7.52
C PRO A 262 -4.21 -6.03 6.62
N ILE A 263 -3.13 -6.64 7.11
CA ILE A 263 -1.95 -6.94 6.32
C ILE A 263 -2.14 -8.25 5.55
N ALA A 264 -1.57 -8.32 4.34
CA ALA A 264 -1.29 -9.60 3.68
C ALA A 264 0.11 -10.09 4.10
N LEU A 265 0.22 -11.27 4.72
CA LEU A 265 1.51 -11.78 5.18
C LEU A 265 2.50 -12.08 4.03
N VAL A 266 2.01 -12.19 2.81
CA VAL A 266 2.85 -12.39 1.61
C VAL A 266 3.78 -11.20 1.40
N GLY A 267 5.05 -11.50 1.12
CA GLY A 267 6.08 -10.49 0.90
C GLY A 267 6.55 -9.74 2.16
N LEU A 268 5.90 -9.91 3.31
CA LEU A 268 6.32 -9.25 4.54
C LEU A 268 7.43 -10.03 5.28
N PRO A 269 8.27 -9.33 6.06
CA PRO A 269 9.25 -9.98 6.93
C PRO A 269 8.59 -10.91 7.96
N ASN A 270 9.30 -11.99 8.30
CA ASN A 270 8.85 -13.01 9.27
C ASN A 270 8.43 -12.44 10.64
N LYS A 271 8.89 -11.23 11.03
CA LYS A 271 8.49 -10.61 12.30
C LYS A 271 6.96 -10.43 12.41
N TYR A 272 6.28 -10.24 11.28
CA TYR A 272 4.83 -10.06 11.20
C TYR A 272 4.06 -11.38 11.12
N SER A 273 4.73 -12.54 11.14
CA SER A 273 4.07 -13.86 11.06
C SER A 273 3.06 -14.13 12.19
N ASN A 274 3.25 -13.47 13.34
CA ASN A 274 2.35 -13.53 14.49
C ASN A 274 1.27 -12.42 14.45
N ALA A 275 1.14 -11.64 13.38
CA ALA A 275 0.07 -10.65 13.28
C ALA A 275 -1.26 -11.35 13.02
N HIS A 276 -2.28 -10.96 13.78
CA HIS A 276 -3.64 -11.46 13.63
C HIS A 276 -4.57 -10.34 13.17
N TYR A 277 -5.67 -10.77 12.56
CA TYR A 277 -6.73 -9.85 12.14
C TYR A 277 -8.13 -10.36 12.47
N ASP A 278 -8.26 -11.50 13.15
CA ASP A 278 -9.50 -12.19 13.52
C ASP A 278 -10.10 -11.72 14.86
N PHE A 279 -10.04 -10.42 15.15
CA PHE A 279 -10.49 -9.85 16.43
C PHE A 279 -12.00 -9.55 16.52
N CYS A 280 -12.73 -9.74 15.44
CA CYS A 280 -14.17 -9.48 15.41
C CYS A 280 -14.96 -10.71 15.87
N ASP A 281 -16.25 -10.51 16.14
CA ASP A 281 -17.11 -11.58 16.67
C ASP A 281 -17.08 -12.84 15.79
N ASN A 282 -16.99 -13.99 16.46
CA ASN A 282 -16.80 -15.30 15.83
C ASN A 282 -15.50 -15.42 15.02
N SER A 283 -14.41 -14.81 15.51
CA SER A 283 -13.08 -14.82 14.86
C SER A 283 -13.13 -14.31 13.41
N LYS A 284 -14.03 -13.34 13.15
CA LYS A 284 -14.09 -12.68 11.85
C LYS A 284 -12.93 -11.70 11.72
N LYS A 285 -12.47 -11.50 10.48
CA LYS A 285 -11.47 -10.50 10.17
C LYS A 285 -12.03 -9.09 10.41
N TYR A 286 -11.24 -8.20 11.01
CA TYR A 286 -11.53 -6.77 10.90
C TYR A 286 -11.37 -6.32 9.44
N ARG A 287 -12.06 -5.26 9.08
CA ARG A 287 -12.13 -4.72 7.72
C ARG A 287 -11.26 -3.47 7.59
N GLY A 288 -11.10 -3.03 6.35
CA GLY A 288 -10.58 -1.70 6.06
C GLY A 288 -11.44 -0.60 6.67
N SER A 289 -10.83 0.41 7.29
CA SER A 289 -11.55 1.54 7.87
C SER A 289 -10.78 2.84 7.82
N PHE A 290 -11.50 3.94 7.62
CA PHE A 290 -10.93 5.27 7.71
C PHE A 290 -10.93 5.77 9.15
N PHE A 291 -9.90 6.52 9.49
CA PHE A 291 -9.89 7.30 10.71
C PHE A 291 -10.97 8.38 10.62
N GLN A 292 -11.87 8.37 11.59
CA GLN A 292 -13.07 9.21 11.61
C GLN A 292 -13.40 9.62 13.04
N LYS A 293 -14.29 10.60 13.22
CA LYS A 293 -14.71 11.02 14.57
C LYS A 293 -15.62 9.98 15.22
N CYS A 294 -15.59 9.92 16.54
CA CYS A 294 -16.56 9.13 17.29
C CYS A 294 -17.98 9.72 17.21
N GLY A 295 -18.97 8.83 17.21
CA GLY A 295 -20.39 9.18 17.17
C GLY A 295 -20.97 9.12 15.75
N SER A 296 -22.31 9.02 15.68
CA SER A 296 -23.03 8.81 14.42
C SER A 296 -22.83 9.90 13.36
N ALA A 297 -22.53 11.13 13.78
CA ALA A 297 -22.26 12.24 12.86
C ALA A 297 -20.87 12.15 12.20
N GLY A 298 -19.95 11.34 12.74
CA GLY A 298 -18.62 11.10 12.16
C GLY A 298 -18.52 9.77 11.42
N GLU A 299 -19.49 8.88 11.60
CA GLU A 299 -19.47 7.53 11.02
C GLU A 299 -19.48 7.57 9.49
N GLY A 300 -18.47 6.96 8.88
CA GLY A 300 -18.29 6.96 7.42
C GLY A 300 -17.85 8.29 6.82
N PHE A 301 -17.48 9.28 7.65
CA PHE A 301 -16.89 10.55 7.22
C PHE A 301 -15.43 10.62 7.69
N PRO A 302 -14.45 10.29 6.81
CA PRO A 302 -13.04 10.34 7.16
C PRO A 302 -12.62 11.71 7.64
N GLN A 303 -11.84 11.75 8.73
CA GLN A 303 -11.25 12.99 9.19
C GLN A 303 -9.90 13.25 8.54
N SER A 304 -9.75 14.42 7.92
CA SER A 304 -8.49 14.89 7.36
C SER A 304 -7.56 15.39 8.46
N VAL A 305 -6.29 15.01 8.39
CA VAL A 305 -5.24 15.43 9.32
C VAL A 305 -4.29 16.36 8.60
N SER A 306 -4.14 17.58 9.10
CA SER A 306 -3.25 18.60 8.54
C SER A 306 -1.89 18.53 9.24
N LEU A 307 -0.80 18.61 8.47
CA LEU A 307 0.57 18.59 9.00
C LEU A 307 1.09 19.99 9.31
N ASN A 308 0.54 20.59 10.36
CA ASN A 308 0.81 22.00 10.72
C ASN A 308 2.16 22.17 11.46
N SER A 309 2.86 21.07 11.72
CA SER A 309 4.08 20.97 12.50
C SER A 309 5.01 19.90 11.89
N SER A 310 6.22 19.75 12.43
CA SER A 310 7.14 18.68 12.01
C SER A 310 6.62 17.27 12.33
N SER A 311 5.71 17.14 13.29
CA SER A 311 5.07 15.87 13.64
C SER A 311 3.71 16.10 14.28
N VAL A 312 2.70 15.34 13.83
CA VAL A 312 1.33 15.38 14.36
C VAL A 312 0.96 13.99 14.88
N ASN A 313 0.60 13.92 16.16
CA ASN A 313 0.07 12.72 16.78
C ASN A 313 -1.46 12.69 16.68
N VAL A 314 -2.02 11.65 16.05
CA VAL A 314 -3.47 11.50 15.84
C VAL A 314 -4.19 10.80 17.00
N GLY A 315 -3.44 10.35 18.02
CA GLY A 315 -3.93 9.60 19.16
C GLY A 315 -4.21 8.13 18.81
N ASN A 316 -5.27 7.59 19.41
CA ASN A 316 -5.72 6.24 19.15
C ASN A 316 -6.54 6.15 17.86
N VAL A 317 -6.16 5.23 16.97
CA VAL A 317 -6.90 4.84 15.77
C VAL A 317 -7.46 3.44 16.01
N THR A 318 -8.76 3.23 15.85
CA THR A 318 -9.34 1.89 16.07
C THR A 318 -9.41 1.10 14.77
N ILE A 319 -9.14 -0.20 14.83
CA ILE A 319 -9.62 -1.14 13.80
C ILE A 319 -11.15 -1.23 13.85
N ARG A 320 -11.79 -1.62 12.73
CA ARG A 320 -13.25 -1.77 12.63
C ARG A 320 -13.65 -3.14 12.11
N CYS A 321 -14.69 -3.71 12.68
CA CYS A 321 -15.28 -4.98 12.25
C CYS A 321 -16.30 -4.82 11.13
N GLY A 322 -16.87 -3.63 10.99
CA GLY A 322 -17.76 -3.23 9.90
C GLY A 322 -17.08 -2.25 8.94
N LEU A 323 -17.75 -2.03 7.81
CA LEU A 323 -17.47 -0.87 6.97
C LEU A 323 -18.36 0.28 7.46
N ASP A 324 -17.74 1.30 8.03
CA ASP A 324 -18.45 2.49 8.49
C ASP A 324 -18.83 3.35 7.28
N VAL A 325 -20.13 3.66 7.14
CA VAL A 325 -20.68 4.50 6.08
C VAL A 325 -21.73 5.44 6.66
N PRO A 326 -21.94 6.64 6.07
CA PRO A 326 -22.93 7.56 6.62
C PRO A 326 -24.33 6.98 6.60
N VAL A 327 -25.07 7.16 7.70
CA VAL A 327 -26.47 6.71 7.81
C VAL A 327 -27.35 7.37 6.74
N GLU A 328 -27.15 8.67 6.48
CA GLU A 328 -27.91 9.40 5.46
C GLU A 328 -27.63 8.88 4.05
N TYR A 329 -26.36 8.55 3.73
CA TYR A 329 -26.02 7.87 2.48
C TYR A 329 -26.79 6.55 2.35
N MET A 330 -26.79 5.72 3.39
CA MET A 330 -27.48 4.43 3.37
C MET A 330 -28.99 4.56 3.20
N GLN A 331 -29.61 5.57 3.82
CA GLN A 331 -31.04 5.86 3.67
C GLN A 331 -31.42 6.33 2.26
N ASN A 332 -30.47 6.93 1.53
CA ASN A 332 -30.67 7.48 0.20
C ASN A 332 -30.09 6.60 -0.92
N LYS A 333 -29.56 5.43 -0.61
CA LYS A 333 -29.00 4.49 -1.59
C LYS A 333 -30.08 4.07 -2.59
N ASN A 334 -29.78 4.17 -3.89
CA ASN A 334 -30.72 3.96 -5.00
C ASN A 334 -31.94 4.90 -5.05
N ILE A 335 -31.93 6.04 -4.33
CA ILE A 335 -33.00 7.05 -4.36
C ILE A 335 -32.56 8.25 -5.20
N THR A 336 -33.43 8.70 -6.12
CA THR A 336 -33.23 9.90 -6.95
C THR A 336 -34.41 10.87 -6.82
N PRO A 337 -34.17 12.19 -6.71
CA PRO A 337 -32.86 12.86 -6.60
C PRO A 337 -32.16 12.54 -5.27
N ALA A 338 -30.85 12.75 -5.22
CA ALA A 338 -30.05 12.44 -4.04
C ALA A 338 -30.48 13.32 -2.85
N GLY A 339 -30.99 12.70 -1.77
CA GLY A 339 -31.24 13.41 -0.52
C GLY A 339 -29.96 13.72 0.25
N PHE A 340 -28.98 12.81 0.17
CA PHE A 340 -27.71 12.89 0.89
C PHE A 340 -26.80 13.99 0.31
N ASP A 341 -26.59 15.04 1.09
CA ASP A 341 -25.67 16.13 0.76
C ASP A 341 -24.34 15.96 1.49
N ILE A 342 -23.25 15.79 0.75
CA ILE A 342 -21.92 15.61 1.32
C ILE A 342 -21.44 16.86 2.07
N GLN A 343 -21.97 18.04 1.73
CA GLN A 343 -21.65 19.31 2.38
C GLN A 343 -22.48 19.55 3.66
N SER A 344 -23.46 18.69 3.99
CA SER A 344 -24.44 18.91 5.08
C SER A 344 -23.83 18.85 6.49
N SER A 345 -23.04 19.86 6.84
CA SER A 345 -22.63 20.11 8.22
C SER A 345 -22.21 21.56 8.43
N VAL A 346 -22.56 22.08 9.60
CA VAL A 346 -22.27 23.45 10.09
C VAL A 346 -20.79 23.57 10.44
N MET A 347 -19.91 23.42 9.46
CA MET A 347 -18.45 23.41 9.67
C MET A 347 -17.74 24.34 8.68
N SER A 348 -16.58 24.85 9.09
CA SER A 348 -15.74 25.69 8.26
C SER A 348 -15.13 24.90 7.10
N GLY A 349 -15.02 25.54 5.94
CA GLY A 349 -14.46 24.93 4.73
C GLY A 349 -15.54 24.30 3.82
N LEU A 350 -15.31 24.42 2.52
CA LEU A 350 -16.11 23.82 1.46
C LEU A 350 -15.46 22.52 0.98
N GLY A 351 -16.24 21.44 0.92
CA GLY A 351 -15.75 20.09 0.66
C GLY A 351 -15.97 19.17 1.86
N ASN A 352 -15.95 17.86 1.61
CA ASN A 352 -16.02 16.78 2.59
C ASN A 352 -15.70 15.45 1.89
N ALA A 353 -15.56 14.38 2.65
CA ALA A 353 -15.36 13.04 2.13
C ALA A 353 -16.28 12.04 2.83
N PHE A 354 -16.69 11.00 2.12
CA PHE A 354 -17.43 9.90 2.73
C PHE A 354 -17.10 8.56 2.09
N VAL A 355 -17.31 7.49 2.84
CA VAL A 355 -17.14 6.12 2.39
C VAL A 355 -18.46 5.60 1.82
N GLY A 356 -18.43 5.15 0.57
CA GLY A 356 -19.53 4.46 -0.10
C GLY A 356 -19.17 3.01 -0.41
N PHE A 357 -20.15 2.20 -0.82
CA PHE A 357 -19.89 0.84 -1.28
C PHE A 357 -20.99 0.26 -2.15
N PHE A 358 -20.59 -0.72 -2.96
CA PHE A 358 -21.50 -1.63 -3.65
C PHE A 358 -21.36 -3.05 -3.09
N SER A 359 -22.50 -3.69 -2.87
CA SER A 359 -22.57 -5.12 -2.58
C SER A 359 -22.26 -5.95 -3.83
N ALA A 360 -21.86 -7.22 -3.64
CA ALA A 360 -21.67 -8.14 -4.76
C ALA A 360 -22.94 -8.30 -5.63
N GLN A 361 -24.13 -8.16 -5.03
CA GLN A 361 -25.39 -8.17 -5.76
C GLN A 361 -25.51 -6.95 -6.69
N GLU A 362 -25.24 -5.76 -6.18
CA GLU A 362 -25.28 -4.53 -6.98
C GLU A 362 -24.25 -4.56 -8.12
N MET A 363 -23.07 -5.14 -7.87
CA MET A 363 -22.04 -5.33 -8.90
C MET A 363 -22.47 -6.28 -10.02
N SER A 364 -23.37 -7.22 -9.72
CA SER A 364 -23.88 -8.20 -10.70
C SER A 364 -25.09 -7.69 -11.49
N GLN A 365 -25.69 -6.57 -11.09
CA GLN A 365 -26.90 -6.01 -11.67
C GLN A 365 -26.56 -4.78 -12.51
N SER A 366 -27.17 -4.66 -13.70
CA SER A 366 -27.06 -3.45 -14.49
C SER A 366 -27.90 -2.32 -13.87
N GLY A 367 -27.36 -1.10 -13.87
CA GLY A 367 -28.09 0.10 -13.43
C GLY A 367 -27.98 0.42 -11.94
N SER A 368 -27.25 -0.37 -11.14
CA SER A 368 -26.90 0.00 -9.77
C SER A 368 -26.15 1.33 -9.76
N ALA A 369 -26.52 2.25 -8.86
CA ALA A 369 -25.82 3.52 -8.74
C ALA A 369 -26.01 4.11 -7.35
N ASP A 370 -24.97 4.80 -6.89
CA ASP A 370 -25.04 5.63 -5.69
C ASP A 370 -25.23 7.09 -6.07
N TYR A 371 -26.06 7.78 -5.29
CA TYR A 371 -26.45 9.16 -5.53
C TYR A 371 -26.13 10.01 -4.30
N PHE A 372 -25.44 11.13 -4.51
CA PHE A 372 -25.21 12.15 -3.49
C PHE A 372 -25.20 13.52 -4.14
N ARG A 373 -25.30 14.58 -3.35
CA ARG A 373 -25.18 15.96 -3.83
C ARG A 373 -24.12 16.74 -3.07
N MET A 374 -23.73 17.87 -3.63
CA MET A 374 -22.94 18.89 -2.95
C MET A 374 -23.59 20.25 -3.24
N ASP A 375 -24.32 20.78 -2.26
CA ASP A 375 -25.02 22.06 -2.41
C ASP A 375 -24.12 23.22 -1.96
N LEU A 376 -23.63 23.99 -2.94
CA LEU A 376 -22.82 25.18 -2.72
C LEU A 376 -23.57 26.45 -3.16
N SER A 377 -24.89 26.36 -3.39
CA SER A 377 -25.70 27.48 -3.87
C SER A 377 -25.82 28.63 -2.85
N GLY A 378 -25.59 28.35 -1.57
CA GLY A 378 -25.54 29.34 -0.50
C GLY A 378 -24.23 30.14 -0.41
N VAL A 379 -23.18 29.79 -1.15
CA VAL A 379 -21.88 30.48 -1.11
C VAL A 379 -21.90 31.66 -2.07
N SER A 380 -21.91 32.88 -1.53
CA SER A 380 -21.95 34.11 -2.32
C SER A 380 -20.59 34.80 -2.49
N ASP A 381 -19.69 34.70 -1.52
CA ASP A 381 -18.37 35.35 -1.55
C ASP A 381 -17.27 34.36 -1.97
N TRP A 382 -17.23 34.06 -3.26
CA TRP A 382 -16.23 33.14 -3.84
C TRP A 382 -14.82 33.73 -3.86
N ASP A 383 -14.67 35.06 -3.79
CA ASP A 383 -13.36 35.70 -3.71
C ASP A 383 -12.71 35.49 -2.34
N ALA A 384 -13.51 35.41 -1.27
CA ALA A 384 -13.03 35.00 0.05
C ALA A 384 -12.62 33.52 0.11
N VAL A 385 -13.23 32.65 -0.69
CA VAL A 385 -12.84 31.23 -0.80
C VAL A 385 -11.52 31.11 -1.56
N GLY A 386 -11.38 31.79 -2.69
CA GLY A 386 -10.15 31.79 -3.46
C GLY A 386 -10.23 32.62 -4.75
N THR A 387 -9.09 33.20 -5.12
CA THR A 387 -8.96 33.92 -6.39
C THR A 387 -8.81 32.97 -7.58
N GLY A 388 -9.13 33.46 -8.78
CA GLY A 388 -8.97 32.73 -10.04
C GLY A 388 -10.10 31.76 -10.38
N SER A 389 -9.87 30.91 -11.38
CA SER A 389 -10.84 29.91 -11.85
C SER A 389 -10.93 28.75 -10.86
N LEU A 390 -12.04 28.71 -10.12
CA LEU A 390 -12.31 27.67 -9.13
C LEU A 390 -13.17 26.55 -9.71
N TYR A 391 -12.94 25.33 -9.24
CA TYR A 391 -13.66 24.14 -9.62
C TYR A 391 -14.07 23.34 -8.37
N ALA A 392 -15.27 22.78 -8.40
CA ALA A 392 -15.62 21.66 -7.53
C ALA A 392 -14.95 20.40 -8.08
N GLU A 393 -14.08 19.79 -7.29
CA GLU A 393 -13.39 18.55 -7.63
C GLU A 393 -14.00 17.40 -6.83
N PHE A 394 -14.40 16.34 -7.52
CA PHE A 394 -14.83 15.08 -6.93
C PHE A 394 -13.86 13.98 -7.35
N ARG A 395 -13.28 13.30 -6.36
CA ARG A 395 -12.43 12.13 -6.56
C ARG A 395 -13.15 10.90 -6.03
N ILE A 396 -13.13 9.83 -6.82
CA ILE A 396 -13.56 8.50 -6.40
C ILE A 396 -12.30 7.65 -6.35
N LEU A 397 -11.97 7.22 -5.13
CA LEU A 397 -10.81 6.39 -4.85
C LEU A 397 -11.27 4.98 -4.49
N ASN A 398 -10.82 3.98 -5.24
CA ASN A 398 -11.13 2.58 -5.03
C ASN A 398 -9.94 1.67 -5.34
N GLN A 399 -9.07 2.06 -6.26
CA GLN A 399 -7.93 1.25 -6.67
C GLN A 399 -6.92 1.05 -5.53
N SER A 400 -6.67 2.12 -4.78
CA SER A 400 -5.73 2.11 -3.64
C SER A 400 -6.17 1.18 -2.50
N PHE A 401 -7.45 0.80 -2.47
CA PHE A 401 -8.05 -0.03 -1.41
C PHE A 401 -8.27 -1.48 -1.83
N TYR A 402 -7.74 -1.88 -2.99
CA TYR A 402 -8.03 -3.18 -3.60
C TYR A 402 -9.54 -3.43 -3.75
N SER A 403 -10.28 -2.40 -4.19
CA SER A 403 -11.71 -2.52 -4.49
C SER A 403 -11.90 -2.60 -6.02
N PRO A 404 -12.08 -3.82 -6.58
CA PRO A 404 -11.88 -4.10 -8.01
C PRO A 404 -13.10 -3.75 -8.84
N PHE A 405 -13.33 -2.44 -9.04
CA PHE A 405 -14.35 -1.95 -9.94
C PHE A 405 -13.92 -0.68 -10.66
N LYS A 406 -14.59 -0.40 -11.77
CA LYS A 406 -14.47 0.85 -12.52
C LYS A 406 -15.62 1.77 -12.12
N ALA A 407 -15.31 2.98 -11.62
CA ALA A 407 -16.31 3.93 -11.13
C ALA A 407 -16.66 4.99 -12.18
N ASN A 408 -17.80 4.86 -12.86
CA ASN A 408 -18.30 5.91 -13.76
C ASN A 408 -18.97 7.03 -12.96
N ILE A 409 -18.65 8.28 -13.26
CA ILE A 409 -19.21 9.45 -12.56
C ILE A 409 -20.03 10.30 -13.51
N SER A 410 -21.21 10.72 -13.06
CA SER A 410 -21.99 11.80 -13.67
C SER A 410 -22.16 12.93 -12.66
N VAL A 411 -21.96 14.18 -13.09
CA VAL A 411 -22.23 15.38 -12.29
C VAL A 411 -23.23 16.25 -13.05
N LYS A 412 -24.42 16.41 -12.49
CA LYS A 412 -25.52 17.21 -13.05
C LYS A 412 -25.72 18.49 -12.23
N ARG A 413 -26.00 19.59 -12.92
CA ARG A 413 -26.36 20.92 -12.40
C ARG A 413 -27.27 21.65 -13.38
N ASP A 414 -27.75 22.83 -13.04
CA ASP A 414 -28.68 23.62 -13.87
C ASP A 414 -28.17 23.83 -15.31
N SER A 415 -26.88 24.13 -15.46
CA SER A 415 -26.23 24.40 -16.75
C SER A 415 -25.91 23.14 -17.58
N GLY A 416 -26.12 21.94 -17.03
CA GLY A 416 -25.97 20.68 -17.77
C GLY A 416 -25.32 19.56 -16.97
N THR A 417 -24.92 18.51 -17.70
CA THR A 417 -24.34 17.29 -17.13
C THR A 417 -22.94 17.05 -17.66
N THR A 418 -22.00 16.77 -16.76
CA THR A 418 -20.64 16.32 -17.06
C THR A 418 -20.54 14.83 -16.75
N ASN A 419 -20.27 13.99 -17.75
CA ASN A 419 -20.03 12.57 -17.58
C ASN A 419 -18.54 12.27 -17.69
N VAL A 420 -18.00 11.56 -16.71
CA VAL A 420 -16.62 11.10 -16.69
C VAL A 420 -16.61 9.59 -16.50
N THR A 421 -16.21 8.88 -17.54
CA THR A 421 -15.82 7.48 -17.45
C THR A 421 -14.31 7.46 -17.17
N PRO A 422 -13.82 6.75 -16.14
CA PRO A 422 -12.39 6.47 -16.02
C PRO A 422 -11.90 5.85 -17.33
N LYS A 423 -11.02 6.58 -17.99
CA LYS A 423 -10.35 6.08 -19.18
C LYS A 423 -9.28 5.11 -18.73
N TYR A 424 -8.95 4.15 -19.58
CA TYR A 424 -7.63 3.55 -19.52
C TYR A 424 -6.59 4.68 -19.63
N ILE A 425 -5.98 5.04 -18.52
CA ILE A 425 -4.83 5.92 -18.47
C ILE A 425 -3.67 5.00 -18.15
N GLN A 426 -3.00 4.54 -19.20
CA GLN A 426 -1.64 4.06 -19.04
C GLN A 426 -0.73 5.26 -18.98
N GLU A 427 -0.17 5.46 -17.80
CA GLU A 427 0.83 6.48 -17.56
C GLU A 427 2.10 6.14 -18.34
N SER A 428 3.02 7.09 -18.43
CA SER A 428 4.27 6.93 -19.20
C SER A 428 5.16 5.76 -18.75
N ASP A 429 4.92 5.24 -17.56
CA ASP A 429 5.61 4.13 -16.91
C ASP A 429 4.87 2.79 -17.04
N GLY A 430 3.74 2.77 -17.75
CA GLY A 430 2.92 1.58 -17.89
C GLY A 430 1.89 1.39 -16.77
N TRP A 431 1.92 2.18 -15.68
CA TRP A 431 0.94 2.08 -14.61
C TRP A 431 -0.48 2.31 -15.13
N LEU A 432 -1.42 1.50 -14.67
CA LEU A 432 -2.80 1.55 -15.10
C LEU A 432 -3.66 2.17 -14.00
N ASN A 433 -4.11 3.40 -14.23
CA ASN A 433 -4.89 4.15 -13.25
C ASN A 433 -6.40 3.99 -13.49
N LEU A 434 -7.15 3.62 -12.44
CA LEU A 434 -8.61 3.51 -12.44
C LEU A 434 -9.32 4.57 -11.59
N GLU A 435 -8.57 5.35 -10.81
CA GLU A 435 -9.15 6.38 -9.97
C GLU A 435 -9.77 7.48 -10.84
N THR A 436 -10.96 7.93 -10.44
CA THR A 436 -11.73 8.88 -11.27
C THR A 436 -11.74 10.25 -10.63
N VAL A 437 -11.42 11.28 -11.42
CA VAL A 437 -11.46 12.68 -11.00
C VAL A 437 -12.32 13.46 -11.97
N VAL A 438 -13.34 14.16 -11.46
CA VAL A 438 -14.16 15.09 -12.22
C VAL A 438 -14.05 16.48 -11.61
N ARG A 439 -13.90 17.49 -12.48
CA ARG A 439 -13.80 18.89 -12.09
C ARG A 439 -14.84 19.69 -12.83
N VAL A 440 -15.70 20.39 -12.10
CA VAL A 440 -16.77 21.22 -12.65
C VAL A 440 -16.55 22.66 -12.22
N PRO A 441 -16.56 23.65 -13.13
CA PRO A 441 -16.22 25.03 -12.79
C PRO A 441 -17.30 25.63 -11.87
N ILE A 442 -16.87 26.38 -10.86
CA ILE A 442 -17.76 27.14 -9.98
C ILE A 442 -18.37 28.31 -10.75
N ASN A 443 -19.69 28.43 -10.70
CA ASN A 443 -20.44 29.51 -11.32
C ASN A 443 -20.60 30.67 -10.33
N ARG A 444 -19.82 31.73 -10.52
CA ARG A 444 -19.87 32.92 -9.65
C ARG A 444 -21.07 33.84 -9.94
N SER A 445 -21.70 33.70 -11.11
CA SER A 445 -22.79 34.58 -11.56
C SER A 445 -24.18 33.98 -11.29
N LEU A 446 -24.32 32.66 -11.38
CA LEU A 446 -25.56 31.93 -11.13
C LEU A 446 -25.32 30.94 -9.99
N LEU A 447 -25.61 31.35 -8.76
CA LEU A 447 -25.29 30.56 -7.57
C LEU A 447 -26.07 29.24 -7.51
N SER A 448 -27.30 29.17 -8.05
CA SER A 448 -28.09 27.92 -8.09
C SER A 448 -27.40 26.80 -8.88
N ASP A 449 -26.58 27.17 -9.88
CA ASP A 449 -25.80 26.25 -10.70
C ASP A 449 -24.65 25.57 -9.93
N ASN A 450 -24.37 26.00 -8.70
CA ASN A 450 -23.42 25.36 -7.79
C ASN A 450 -24.08 24.31 -6.88
N ASN A 451 -25.27 23.83 -7.22
CA ASN A 451 -25.85 22.62 -6.64
C ASN A 451 -25.54 21.42 -7.56
N PHE A 452 -24.62 20.57 -7.13
CA PHE A 452 -24.13 19.45 -7.92
C PHE A 452 -24.81 18.15 -7.48
N GLU A 453 -25.51 17.47 -8.38
CA GLU A 453 -26.02 16.11 -8.21
C GLU A 453 -25.01 15.12 -8.80
N ILE A 454 -24.49 14.21 -7.99
CA ILE A 454 -23.46 13.25 -8.39
C ILE A 454 -24.04 11.84 -8.40
N THR A 455 -23.72 11.10 -9.46
CA THR A 455 -24.03 9.68 -9.60
C THR A 455 -22.74 8.89 -9.78
N VAL A 456 -22.57 7.83 -9.00
CA VAL A 456 -21.47 6.85 -9.15
C VAL A 456 -22.06 5.53 -9.60
N THR A 457 -21.67 5.06 -10.77
CA THR A 457 -22.12 3.78 -11.35
C THR A 457 -20.94 2.82 -11.43
N PRO A 458 -20.99 1.65 -10.78
CA PRO A 458 -19.91 0.69 -10.81
C PRO A 458 -19.97 -0.21 -12.05
N GLU A 459 -18.81 -0.62 -12.53
CA GLU A 459 -18.66 -1.77 -13.42
C GLU A 459 -17.65 -2.75 -12.81
N SER A 460 -18.06 -4.00 -12.60
CA SER A 460 -17.24 -5.03 -11.97
C SER A 460 -15.99 -5.35 -12.77
N MET A 461 -14.86 -5.56 -12.10
CA MET A 461 -13.65 -6.09 -12.72
C MET A 461 -13.50 -7.61 -12.58
N GLU A 462 -14.52 -8.30 -12.09
CA GLU A 462 -14.52 -9.75 -12.05
C GLU A 462 -14.93 -10.37 -13.38
N PHE A 463 -14.34 -11.52 -13.72
CA PHE A 463 -14.82 -12.34 -14.83
C PHE A 463 -16.18 -13.00 -14.49
N PRO A 464 -17.16 -13.09 -15.42
CA PRO A 464 -17.15 -12.67 -16.83
C PRO A 464 -17.58 -11.21 -17.05
N TYR A 465 -17.79 -10.44 -15.99
CA TYR A 465 -18.31 -9.07 -16.02
C TYR A 465 -17.26 -8.00 -16.32
N PHE A 466 -16.03 -8.42 -16.69
CA PHE A 466 -14.90 -7.53 -16.89
C PHE A 466 -15.27 -6.37 -17.84
N PRO A 467 -14.92 -5.10 -17.53
CA PRO A 467 -15.44 -3.96 -18.24
C PRO A 467 -14.98 -3.94 -19.70
N ASN A 468 -15.93 -3.71 -20.60
CA ASN A 468 -15.63 -3.56 -22.02
C ASN A 468 -14.74 -2.33 -22.27
N GLY A 469 -13.81 -2.45 -23.22
CA GLY A 469 -12.94 -1.36 -23.64
C GLY A 469 -11.66 -1.18 -22.81
N LEU A 470 -11.44 -2.02 -21.79
CA LEU A 470 -10.16 -2.11 -21.10
C LEU A 470 -9.24 -3.15 -21.79
N PRO A 471 -7.98 -2.81 -22.12
CA PRO A 471 -7.09 -3.71 -22.87
C PRO A 471 -6.40 -4.80 -22.03
N TYR A 472 -6.58 -4.81 -20.70
CA TYR A 472 -5.87 -5.67 -19.74
C TYR A 472 -6.85 -6.36 -18.80
N THR A 473 -6.35 -7.24 -17.93
CA THR A 473 -7.16 -8.02 -16.99
C THR A 473 -7.17 -7.39 -15.59
N LYS A 474 -7.99 -7.91 -14.67
CA LYS A 474 -8.08 -7.45 -13.28
C LYS A 474 -6.72 -7.41 -12.57
N THR A 475 -5.89 -8.43 -12.79
CA THR A 475 -4.58 -8.55 -12.12
C THR A 475 -3.56 -7.51 -12.58
N ASP A 476 -3.75 -6.90 -13.76
CA ASP A 476 -2.89 -5.81 -14.23
C ASP A 476 -3.13 -4.50 -13.43
N TYR A 477 -4.32 -4.31 -12.86
CA TYR A 477 -4.67 -3.14 -12.04
C TYR A 477 -4.62 -3.41 -10.54
N PHE A 478 -4.89 -4.67 -10.17
CA PHE A 478 -4.94 -5.18 -8.80
C PHE A 478 -4.09 -6.44 -8.69
N PRO A 479 -2.75 -6.31 -8.75
CA PRO A 479 -1.85 -7.43 -8.62
C PRO A 479 -2.08 -8.11 -7.27
N SER A 480 -2.17 -9.45 -7.30
CA SER A 480 -2.35 -10.26 -6.08
C SER A 480 -3.61 -9.94 -5.27
N SER A 481 -4.64 -9.45 -5.95
CA SER A 481 -5.97 -9.08 -5.43
C SER A 481 -6.53 -10.02 -4.36
N GLY A 482 -6.39 -11.34 -4.54
CA GLY A 482 -6.94 -12.34 -3.62
C GLY A 482 -6.45 -12.26 -2.16
N TYR A 483 -5.36 -11.53 -1.88
CA TYR A 483 -4.88 -11.32 -0.50
C TYR A 483 -5.37 -10.03 0.14
N PHE A 484 -5.80 -9.05 -0.66
CA PHE A 484 -6.08 -7.67 -0.21
C PHE A 484 -7.54 -7.27 -0.35
N GLU A 485 -8.30 -7.97 -1.19
CA GLU A 485 -9.69 -7.65 -1.48
C GLU A 485 -10.62 -7.81 -0.29
N ASP A 486 -11.57 -6.90 -0.21
CA ASP A 486 -12.70 -6.95 0.69
C ASP A 486 -13.94 -7.51 -0.04
N SER A 487 -14.86 -8.14 0.71
CA SER A 487 -16.08 -8.69 0.12
C SER A 487 -17.12 -7.62 -0.31
N LEU A 488 -16.90 -6.35 0.05
CA LEU A 488 -17.66 -5.20 -0.42
C LEU A 488 -16.77 -4.35 -1.33
N TYR A 489 -17.37 -3.80 -2.38
CA TYR A 489 -16.70 -2.93 -3.33
C TYR A 489 -16.82 -1.49 -2.82
N PHE A 490 -16.06 -1.17 -1.77
CA PHE A 490 -16.11 0.15 -1.15
C PHE A 490 -15.19 1.15 -1.85
N TYR A 491 -15.48 2.43 -1.68
CA TYR A 491 -14.73 3.53 -2.28
C TYR A 491 -14.81 4.76 -1.37
N LEU A 492 -13.85 5.66 -1.55
CA LEU A 492 -13.84 6.97 -0.91
C LEU A 492 -14.24 8.03 -1.93
N VAL A 493 -15.29 8.79 -1.62
CA VAL A 493 -15.55 10.06 -2.29
C VAL A 493 -14.80 11.16 -1.55
N SER A 494 -14.04 11.98 -2.27
CA SER A 494 -13.45 13.21 -1.74
C SER A 494 -13.89 14.39 -2.59
N ALA A 495 -14.66 15.30 -1.99
CA ALA A 495 -15.10 16.56 -2.59
C ALA A 495 -14.29 17.74 -2.03
N SER A 496 -13.80 18.61 -2.90
CA SER A 496 -13.01 19.78 -2.53
C SER A 496 -13.14 20.92 -3.54
N ILE A 497 -12.68 22.12 -3.18
CA ILE A 497 -12.52 23.24 -4.12
C ILE A 497 -11.06 23.33 -4.52
N VAL A 498 -10.82 23.37 -5.82
CA VAL A 498 -9.49 23.51 -6.41
C VAL A 498 -9.41 24.73 -7.33
N ARG A 499 -8.21 25.27 -7.50
CA ARG A 499 -7.89 26.33 -8.47
C ARG A 499 -7.17 25.71 -9.65
N ASP A 500 -7.59 26.08 -10.85
CA ASP A 500 -6.84 25.80 -12.08
C ASP A 500 -5.63 26.76 -12.18
N ASN A 501 -4.43 26.20 -12.30
CA ASN A 501 -3.19 26.96 -12.47
C ASN A 501 -2.75 27.04 -13.93
N GLY A 502 -3.53 26.48 -14.86
CA GLY A 502 -3.15 26.26 -16.25
C GLY A 502 -2.36 24.96 -16.45
N ASN A 503 -2.13 24.59 -17.71
CA ASN A 503 -1.41 23.39 -18.12
C ASN A 503 -1.96 22.09 -17.49
N SER A 504 -3.28 22.03 -17.25
CA SER A 504 -3.96 20.89 -16.62
C SER A 504 -3.53 20.61 -15.17
N THR A 505 -2.97 21.61 -14.47
CA THR A 505 -2.56 21.49 -13.07
C THR A 505 -3.52 22.21 -12.13
N PHE A 506 -3.80 21.60 -10.97
CA PHE A 506 -4.77 22.10 -10.01
C PHE A 506 -4.16 22.16 -8.61
N SER A 507 -4.55 23.16 -7.82
CA SER A 507 -4.16 23.28 -6.42
C SER A 507 -5.37 23.30 -5.50
N LEU A 508 -5.30 22.56 -4.40
CA LEU A 508 -6.32 22.56 -3.36
C LEU A 508 -6.49 23.97 -2.77
N VAL A 509 -7.73 24.46 -2.72
CA VAL A 509 -8.11 25.77 -2.18
C VAL A 509 -8.90 25.61 -0.89
N SER A 510 -9.90 24.74 -0.90
CA SER A 510 -10.75 24.49 0.26
C SER A 510 -11.08 23.01 0.35
N SER A 511 -11.14 22.53 1.58
CA SER A 511 -11.63 21.21 1.98
C SER A 511 -12.33 21.37 3.33
N LYS A 512 -12.97 20.31 3.83
CA LYS A 512 -13.52 20.30 5.19
C LYS A 512 -12.43 20.62 6.21
N GLU A 513 -12.69 21.61 7.06
CA GLU A 513 -11.90 21.86 8.26
C GLU A 513 -12.60 21.25 9.47
N GLN A 514 -11.85 20.51 10.28
CA GLN A 514 -12.39 19.91 11.49
C GLN A 514 -11.33 19.79 12.57
N VAL A 515 -11.77 19.94 13.82
CA VAL A 515 -10.93 19.65 14.99
C VAL A 515 -10.70 18.14 15.04
N LEU A 516 -9.43 17.75 15.04
CA LEU A 516 -8.97 16.37 15.14
C LEU A 516 -9.41 15.75 16.48
N THR A 517 -9.99 14.55 16.45
CA THR A 517 -10.34 13.78 17.64
C THR A 517 -10.02 12.32 17.43
N ASP A 518 -9.41 11.67 18.42
CA ASP A 518 -9.05 10.25 18.34
C ASP A 518 -10.25 9.29 18.50
N ASN A 519 -9.98 7.98 18.49
CA ASN A 519 -11.00 6.93 18.59
C ASN A 519 -11.14 6.31 19.97
N THR A 520 -10.58 6.93 21.01
CA THR A 520 -10.60 6.38 22.37
C THR A 520 -12.02 6.09 22.88
N GLN A 521 -13.01 6.87 22.45
CA GLN A 521 -14.41 6.73 22.90
C GLN A 521 -15.28 5.82 22.02
N CYS A 522 -14.75 5.27 20.93
CA CYS A 522 -15.53 4.52 19.95
C CYS A 522 -14.73 3.39 19.32
N THR A 523 -13.93 2.68 20.11
CA THR A 523 -13.22 1.49 19.65
C THR A 523 -14.17 0.37 19.25
N ASP A 524 -13.73 -0.47 18.31
CA ASP A 524 -14.40 -1.70 17.89
C ASP A 524 -13.52 -2.94 18.17
N ALA A 525 -13.92 -4.13 17.74
CA ALA A 525 -13.19 -5.39 17.95
C ALA A 525 -12.98 -5.73 19.44
N ASN A 526 -14.07 -5.94 20.18
CA ASN A 526 -14.02 -6.22 21.62
C ASN A 526 -13.22 -7.48 22.01
N ASN A 527 -12.94 -8.39 21.06
CA ASN A 527 -12.18 -9.60 21.30
C ASN A 527 -10.68 -9.43 21.02
N THR A 528 -10.19 -8.20 20.81
CA THR A 528 -8.75 -7.93 20.66
C THR A 528 -7.96 -8.40 21.88
N TYR A 529 -6.79 -9.00 21.61
CA TYR A 529 -5.81 -9.40 22.62
C TYR A 529 -4.40 -9.00 22.16
N ALA A 530 -3.50 -8.79 23.11
CA ALA A 530 -2.15 -8.34 22.81
C ALA A 530 -1.33 -9.47 22.18
N LEU A 531 -0.53 -9.11 21.18
CA LEU A 531 0.39 -9.98 20.47
C LEU A 531 1.80 -9.40 20.53
N THR A 532 2.80 -10.27 20.38
CA THR A 532 4.20 -9.86 20.24
C THR A 532 4.70 -10.24 18.86
N ASP A 533 5.76 -9.59 18.41
CA ASP A 533 6.44 -9.96 17.19
C ASP A 533 7.06 -11.36 17.26
N PHE A 534 7.40 -11.91 16.10
CA PHE A 534 8.13 -13.18 16.04
C PHE A 534 9.64 -12.90 16.18
N THR A 535 10.19 -13.11 17.38
CA THR A 535 11.65 -13.10 17.57
C THR A 535 12.25 -14.42 17.07
N THR A 536 13.03 -14.39 15.99
CA THR A 536 13.93 -15.51 15.69
C THR A 536 14.97 -15.55 16.81
N LYS A 537 15.07 -16.67 17.56
CA LYS A 537 16.18 -16.88 18.51
C LYS A 537 17.48 -16.99 17.71
N GLY A 538 18.11 -15.86 17.41
CA GLY A 538 19.47 -15.82 16.91
C GLY A 538 20.42 -16.23 18.03
N THR A 539 21.17 -17.31 17.82
CA THR A 539 22.32 -17.68 18.66
C THR A 539 23.23 -16.47 18.81
N THR A 540 23.53 -16.08 20.04
CA THR A 540 24.43 -14.98 20.38
C THR A 540 25.83 -15.24 19.84
N SER A 541 26.16 -14.69 18.67
CA SER A 541 27.54 -14.44 18.27
C SER A 541 27.75 -12.93 18.13
N SER A 542 28.42 -12.38 19.13
CA SER A 542 28.94 -11.02 19.11
C SER A 542 29.92 -10.86 17.93
N GLY A 543 29.63 -9.93 17.01
CA GLY A 543 30.61 -9.38 16.07
C GLY A 543 30.72 -10.02 14.68
N ALA A 544 29.86 -10.96 14.27
CA ALA A 544 29.98 -11.63 12.96
C ALA A 544 29.13 -10.95 11.85
N ARG A 545 29.74 -10.76 10.67
CA ARG A 545 29.08 -10.45 9.38
C ARG A 545 27.96 -11.47 9.16
N LYS A 546 26.70 -11.02 9.01
CA LYS A 546 25.59 -11.89 8.59
C LYS A 546 25.22 -11.58 7.14
N LYS A 547 24.97 -12.64 6.39
CA LYS A 547 24.31 -12.59 5.09
C LYS A 547 22.81 -12.82 5.35
N ASP A 548 21.97 -11.94 4.85
CA ASP A 548 20.56 -12.27 4.69
C ASP A 548 20.41 -13.05 3.38
N ASP A 549 19.64 -14.13 3.37
CA ASP A 549 19.44 -14.99 2.19
C ASP A 549 18.49 -14.32 1.18
N GLY A 550 18.76 -13.05 0.84
CA GLY A 550 18.08 -12.25 -0.17
C GLY A 550 16.62 -11.95 0.16
N ILE A 551 16.22 -10.68 0.07
CA ILE A 551 14.78 -10.37 -0.01
C ILE A 551 14.40 -10.62 -1.47
N ALA A 552 13.70 -11.72 -1.70
CA ALA A 552 13.33 -12.18 -3.03
C ALA A 552 12.02 -11.54 -3.50
N CYS A 553 12.02 -11.00 -4.72
CA CYS A 553 10.83 -10.43 -5.33
C CYS A 553 10.34 -11.22 -6.55
N GLY A 554 9.03 -11.18 -6.79
CA GLY A 554 8.38 -11.78 -7.95
C GLY A 554 7.70 -13.13 -7.71
N THR A 555 6.44 -13.19 -8.14
CA THR A 555 5.77 -14.41 -8.61
C THR A 555 5.17 -14.06 -9.97
N VAL A 556 5.80 -14.46 -11.06
CA VAL A 556 5.20 -14.28 -12.39
C VAL A 556 4.15 -15.38 -12.57
N ASP A 557 2.86 -15.01 -12.49
CA ASP A 557 1.78 -15.95 -12.79
C ASP A 557 1.64 -16.06 -14.32
N LEU A 558 2.43 -16.95 -14.92
CA LEU A 558 2.48 -17.14 -16.37
C LEU A 558 1.29 -17.95 -16.92
N ASN A 559 0.34 -18.37 -16.09
CA ASN A 559 -0.83 -19.10 -16.53
C ASN A 559 -2.11 -18.49 -15.94
N GLY A 560 -2.87 -17.80 -16.78
CA GLY A 560 -4.25 -17.44 -16.49
C GLY A 560 -5.10 -18.70 -16.27
N GLY A 561 -5.12 -19.18 -15.03
CA GLY A 561 -5.90 -20.33 -14.59
C GLY A 561 -6.09 -20.24 -13.10
N SER A 562 -7.35 -20.16 -12.65
CA SER A 562 -7.72 -20.18 -11.24
C SER A 562 -7.03 -21.34 -10.52
N GLY A 563 -6.12 -21.04 -9.59
CA GLY A 563 -5.33 -22.05 -8.89
C GLY A 563 -5.14 -21.67 -7.42
N ASN A 564 -5.65 -22.52 -6.54
CA ASN A 564 -5.63 -22.39 -5.09
C ASN A 564 -4.25 -22.05 -4.53
N GLY A 565 -4.24 -21.21 -3.48
CA GLY A 565 -3.05 -20.76 -2.76
C GLY A 565 -2.21 -21.88 -2.13
N PRO A 566 -1.06 -21.52 -1.52
CA PRO A 566 -0.10 -22.48 -1.00
C PRO A 566 -0.57 -23.05 0.35
N GLY A 567 -1.50 -23.99 0.29
CA GLY A 567 -1.77 -24.97 1.34
C GLY A 567 -1.37 -26.35 0.83
N GLY A 568 -0.13 -26.76 1.07
CA GLY A 568 0.40 -28.00 0.51
C GLY A 568 1.64 -28.54 1.20
N PHE A 569 1.71 -28.43 2.53
CA PHE A 569 2.58 -29.32 3.31
C PHE A 569 1.81 -30.62 3.58
N PHE A 570 2.46 -31.76 3.36
CA PHE A 570 1.95 -33.14 3.43
C PHE A 570 1.08 -33.60 2.24
N ILE A 571 1.73 -34.21 1.24
CA ILE A 571 1.44 -35.56 0.68
C ILE A 571 2.51 -35.80 -0.40
N GLY A 572 3.68 -36.24 0.04
CA GLY A 572 4.83 -36.56 -0.82
C GLY A 572 5.53 -37.84 -0.38
N LEU A 573 4.78 -38.80 0.20
CA LEU A 573 5.37 -40.01 0.77
C LEU A 573 4.57 -41.30 0.58
N ILE A 574 3.72 -41.42 -0.45
CA ILE A 574 3.03 -42.70 -0.76
C ILE A 574 3.14 -43.11 -2.25
N LEU A 575 3.70 -42.30 -3.14
CA LEU A 575 3.87 -42.65 -4.56
C LEU A 575 5.28 -43.10 -4.99
N SER A 576 6.18 -43.38 -4.04
CA SER A 576 7.51 -43.97 -4.32
C SER A 576 7.67 -45.42 -3.89
N LEU A 577 6.61 -46.07 -3.37
CA LEU A 577 6.65 -47.46 -2.90
C LEU A 577 5.81 -48.46 -3.71
N ILE A 578 5.18 -48.06 -4.82
CA ILE A 578 4.40 -48.98 -5.67
C ILE A 578 4.97 -49.16 -7.08
N LEU A 579 6.00 -48.39 -7.48
CA LEU A 579 6.65 -48.57 -8.80
C LEU A 579 7.99 -49.32 -8.81
N CYS A 580 8.43 -49.89 -7.68
CA CYS A 580 9.66 -50.69 -7.64
C CYS A 580 9.46 -52.16 -7.24
N HIS A 581 8.23 -52.69 -7.19
CA HIS A 581 8.02 -54.06 -6.71
C HIS A 581 7.14 -54.98 -7.55
N LEU A 582 6.96 -54.72 -8.85
CA LEU A 582 6.25 -55.66 -9.73
C LEU A 582 6.80 -55.70 -11.16
N THR A 583 8.10 -55.95 -11.32
CA THR A 583 8.66 -56.55 -12.56
C THR A 583 9.88 -57.42 -12.26
N SER A 584 9.69 -58.49 -11.47
CA SER A 584 10.57 -59.65 -11.56
C SER A 584 9.86 -60.94 -11.12
N SER A 585 9.50 -61.73 -12.13
CA SER A 585 9.80 -63.16 -12.17
C SER A 585 8.95 -64.17 -11.37
N ILE A 586 8.07 -64.85 -12.12
CA ILE A 586 7.84 -66.32 -12.17
C ILE A 586 7.25 -67.02 -10.93
N ILE A 587 6.12 -67.73 -11.11
CA ILE A 587 5.90 -69.19 -10.88
C ILE A 587 4.41 -69.53 -10.58
N LYS A 588 3.83 -70.36 -11.50
CA LYS A 588 2.76 -71.39 -11.35
C LYS A 588 1.29 -70.98 -11.12
N GLN A 589 0.43 -71.22 -12.12
CA GLN A 589 -0.47 -72.39 -12.30
C GLN A 589 -1.76 -72.34 -11.45
N ASN A 590 -2.90 -71.99 -12.06
CA ASN A 590 -3.99 -72.95 -12.37
C ASN A 590 -5.25 -72.28 -12.98
N LYS A 591 -5.74 -72.94 -14.04
CA LYS A 591 -7.04 -72.86 -14.73
C LYS A 591 -8.23 -73.29 -13.82
N PRO A 592 -9.52 -73.36 -14.27
CA PRO A 592 -10.27 -72.59 -15.29
C PRO A 592 -11.78 -72.30 -14.98
N LYS A 593 -12.46 -71.65 -15.95
CA LYS A 593 -13.85 -71.84 -16.48
C LYS A 593 -15.10 -71.32 -15.71
N HIS A 594 -15.91 -70.52 -16.42
CA HIS A 594 -17.37 -70.62 -16.74
C HIS A 594 -17.81 -69.27 -17.35
N ILE A 595 -18.11 -69.10 -18.65
CA ILE A 595 -19.27 -69.45 -19.52
C ILE A 595 -20.66 -68.92 -19.05
N ALA A 596 -21.29 -68.22 -20.01
CA ALA A 596 -22.70 -67.79 -20.17
C ALA A 596 -23.09 -66.48 -19.47
N ARG A 597 -23.74 -65.52 -20.14
CA ARG A 597 -24.37 -65.46 -21.47
C ARG A 597 -24.42 -64.01 -21.93
#